data_AF-A0A0T5YSP9-F1
#
_entry.id   AF-A0A0T5YSP9-F1
#
_cell.length_a   1.000
_cell.length_b   1.000
_cell.length_c   1.000
_cell.angle_alpha   90.00
_cell.angle_beta   90.00
_cell.angle_gamma   90.00
#
_symmetry.space_group_name_H-M   'P 1'
#
loop_
_entity.id
_entity.type
_entity.pdbx_description
1 polymer ?
#
loop_
_entity_poly.entity_id
_entity_poly.type
_entity_poly.pdbx_seq_one_letter_code
_entity_poly.pdbx_strand_id
1 'polypeptide(L)'
;MKQSLNQQPNTARAMRHPLCWLLLLMTISTASEAGHADLYFSAPYSGQKVTEYEVNLPISRHIKKPFRIPADCAAAQTAFRQGAQQWCNRVERTIWSKVQQDCDYVNFLYRFNGPPTHDFVSGYDFMNAKLHDLPIQADCNPESDSGNCRPLPPGVPDLTRILTRVEPSSEKPADDLQACRIKNGLFRGRVDFKSTGLDCETDPLATGFRVIAIDYADVNGDGYQDVTLRLLPLGRGGRRGPLILPLTRKQADGPFTIPQNLPGPVPRP
;
A
#
# COMPACT_ATOMS: atom_id res chain seq x y z
N MET A 1 20.42 -0.73 -85.73
CA MET A 1 21.75 -0.66 -86.37
C MET A 1 22.44 0.62 -85.93
N LYS A 2 23.74 0.51 -85.57
CA LYS A 2 24.72 1.55 -85.20
C LYS A 2 24.71 2.03 -83.74
N GLN A 3 25.59 1.37 -82.97
CA GLN A 3 26.28 1.91 -81.79
C GLN A 3 27.25 3.04 -82.19
N SER A 4 27.50 3.98 -81.27
CA SER A 4 28.82 4.59 -81.10
C SER A 4 29.00 5.02 -79.64
N LEU A 5 30.00 4.45 -79.00
CA LEU A 5 30.59 4.85 -77.72
C LEU A 5 31.44 6.12 -77.89
N ASN A 6 31.55 6.91 -76.82
CA ASN A 6 32.73 7.64 -76.29
C ASN A 6 32.19 8.76 -75.37
N GLN A 7 32.75 9.12 -74.20
CA GLN A 7 33.98 8.81 -73.50
C GLN A 7 33.78 9.32 -72.05
N GLN A 8 34.23 8.56 -71.05
CA GLN A 8 34.39 8.96 -69.64
C GLN A 8 35.67 9.80 -69.47
N PRO A 9 35.85 10.65 -68.43
CA PRO A 9 36.30 10.11 -67.13
C PRO A 9 35.90 10.86 -65.83
N ASN A 10 35.67 10.05 -64.80
CA ASN A 10 36.24 10.06 -63.45
C ASN A 10 36.31 11.34 -62.57
N THR A 11 35.76 11.14 -61.35
CA THR A 11 36.32 11.47 -60.01
C THR A 11 36.45 12.95 -59.63
N ALA A 12 36.21 13.39 -58.40
CA ALA A 12 35.64 12.85 -57.16
C ALA A 12 35.62 14.03 -56.15
N ARG A 13 34.73 13.93 -55.14
CA ARG A 13 34.84 14.56 -53.79
C ARG A 13 34.70 16.10 -53.74
N ALA A 14 34.06 16.71 -52.75
CA ALA A 14 33.52 16.25 -51.48
C ALA A 14 32.60 17.31 -50.84
N MET A 15 31.81 16.85 -49.86
CA MET A 15 31.40 17.55 -48.63
C MET A 15 30.37 18.69 -48.74
N ARG A 16 29.14 18.43 -48.25
CA ARG A 16 28.69 18.83 -46.88
C ARG A 16 27.23 18.42 -46.63
N HIS A 17 27.04 17.46 -45.71
CA HIS A 17 25.88 17.37 -44.81
C HIS A 17 25.84 18.64 -43.93
N PRO A 18 24.68 19.18 -43.48
CA PRO A 18 23.75 18.43 -42.61
C PRO A 18 22.27 18.85 -42.68
N LEU A 19 21.31 17.92 -42.77
CA LEU A 19 19.92 18.15 -42.33
C LEU A 19 19.15 16.81 -42.38
N CYS A 20 19.64 15.86 -41.58
CA CYS A 20 18.92 14.63 -41.25
C CYS A 20 18.66 14.63 -39.73
N TRP A 21 18.01 15.70 -39.27
CA TRP A 21 17.62 15.92 -37.87
C TRP A 21 16.19 16.48 -37.87
N LEU A 22 15.24 15.63 -38.26
CA LEU A 22 13.86 15.73 -37.80
C LEU A 22 13.45 14.31 -37.46
N LEU A 23 13.88 13.94 -36.25
CA LEU A 23 13.46 12.77 -35.51
C LEU A 23 11.93 12.63 -35.63
N LEU A 24 11.53 11.55 -36.30
CA LEU A 24 10.75 10.47 -35.73
C LEU A 24 10.25 10.74 -34.29
N LEU A 25 9.25 11.61 -34.14
CA LEU A 25 8.38 11.66 -32.97
C LEU A 25 7.46 10.43 -33.04
N MET A 26 8.07 9.26 -32.88
CA MET A 26 7.40 8.11 -32.29
C MET A 26 6.99 8.59 -30.90
N THR A 27 5.73 8.96 -30.74
CA THR A 27 5.06 8.95 -29.45
C THR A 27 5.11 7.49 -28.98
N ILE A 28 6.23 7.12 -28.36
CA ILE A 28 6.25 6.08 -27.36
C ILE A 28 5.36 6.66 -26.27
N SER A 29 4.05 6.43 -26.40
CA SER A 29 3.21 6.30 -25.24
C SER A 29 3.82 5.14 -24.48
N THR A 30 4.77 5.45 -23.60
CA THR A 30 4.92 4.69 -22.38
C THR A 30 3.54 4.78 -21.76
N ALA A 31 2.67 3.81 -22.08
CA ALA A 31 1.77 3.33 -21.07
C ALA A 31 2.70 3.05 -19.90
N SER A 32 2.76 4.00 -18.97
CA SER A 32 3.15 3.72 -17.62
C SER A 32 2.22 2.58 -17.24
N GLU A 33 2.70 1.35 -17.40
CA GLU A 33 2.22 0.22 -16.65
C GLU A 33 2.38 0.71 -15.21
N ALA A 34 1.34 1.34 -14.69
CA ALA A 34 1.27 1.81 -13.32
C ALA A 34 1.50 0.53 -12.53
N GLY A 35 2.75 0.35 -12.07
CA GLY A 35 3.23 -0.90 -11.55
C GLY A 35 2.31 -1.28 -10.42
N HIS A 36 1.38 -2.19 -10.72
CA HIS A 36 0.63 -2.89 -9.70
C HIS A 36 1.71 -3.57 -8.89
N ALA A 37 2.01 -3.03 -7.70
CA ALA A 37 2.82 -3.75 -6.75
C ALA A 37 2.15 -5.11 -6.60
N ASP A 38 2.83 -6.19 -7.02
CA ASP A 38 2.24 -7.52 -7.00
C ASP A 38 1.67 -7.77 -5.60
N LEU A 39 0.42 -8.22 -5.51
CA LEU A 39 -0.14 -8.53 -4.20
C LEU A 39 0.67 -9.67 -3.57
N TYR A 40 1.29 -9.38 -2.42
CA TYR A 40 2.08 -10.38 -1.68
C TYR A 40 1.37 -10.88 -0.41
N PHE A 41 1.62 -12.14 -0.11
CA PHE A 41 1.23 -12.86 1.09
C PHE A 41 2.45 -13.43 1.80
N SER A 42 2.27 -13.78 3.08
CA SER A 42 3.19 -14.65 3.81
C SER A 42 2.69 -16.09 3.72
N ALA A 43 3.51 -17.04 3.27
CA ALA A 43 3.12 -18.44 3.13
C ALA A 43 2.78 -19.06 4.51
N PRO A 44 1.66 -19.81 4.67
CA PRO A 44 1.17 -20.26 5.97
C PRO A 44 2.13 -21.08 6.83
N TYR A 45 3.05 -21.83 6.22
CA TYR A 45 3.96 -22.73 6.93
C TYR A 45 5.39 -22.17 7.06
N SER A 46 5.88 -21.47 6.04
CA SER A 46 7.27 -20.98 5.99
C SER A 46 7.40 -19.50 6.32
N GLY A 47 6.30 -18.74 6.29
CA GLY A 47 6.32 -17.29 6.42
C GLY A 47 6.88 -16.54 5.20
N GLN A 48 7.34 -17.26 4.17
CA GLN A 48 7.98 -16.68 2.98
C GLN A 48 7.03 -15.74 2.23
N LYS A 49 7.59 -14.65 1.68
CA LYS A 49 6.85 -13.72 0.83
C LYS A 49 6.56 -14.38 -0.51
N VAL A 50 5.28 -14.50 -0.87
CA VAL A 50 4.79 -15.17 -2.09
C VAL A 50 3.63 -14.37 -2.69
N THR A 51 3.37 -14.51 -3.99
CA THR A 51 2.19 -13.89 -4.65
C THR A 51 0.96 -14.79 -4.63
N GLU A 52 1.16 -16.09 -4.41
CA GLU A 52 0.10 -17.08 -4.22
C GLU A 52 0.57 -18.20 -3.30
N TYR A 53 -0.36 -18.93 -2.70
CA TYR A 53 -0.05 -20.15 -1.96
C TYR A 53 -1.19 -21.15 -2.01
N GLU A 54 -0.87 -22.44 -1.85
CA GLU A 54 -1.86 -23.51 -1.72
C GLU A 54 -1.87 -24.06 -0.28
N VAL A 55 -3.06 -24.32 0.26
CA VAL A 55 -3.25 -25.00 1.54
C VAL A 55 -4.29 -26.09 1.44
N ASN A 56 -4.04 -27.22 2.09
CA ASN A 56 -4.98 -28.33 2.15
C ASN A 56 -5.71 -28.34 3.51
N LEU A 57 -6.98 -27.94 3.52
CA LEU A 57 -7.74 -27.68 4.74
C LEU A 57 -8.94 -28.62 4.89
N PRO A 58 -9.28 -29.06 6.12
CA PRO A 58 -10.50 -29.83 6.37
C PRO A 58 -11.74 -29.02 5.98
N ILE A 59 -12.64 -29.66 5.22
CA ILE A 59 -14.00 -29.17 4.96
C ILE A 59 -15.07 -30.02 5.66
N SER A 60 -14.70 -31.23 6.10
CA SER A 60 -15.50 -32.11 6.95
C SER A 60 -14.57 -33.00 7.79
N ARG A 61 -15.14 -33.85 8.66
CA ARG A 61 -14.38 -34.74 9.57
C ARG A 61 -13.34 -35.63 8.86
N HIS A 62 -13.59 -36.02 7.61
CA HIS A 62 -12.75 -36.98 6.88
C HIS A 62 -12.25 -36.46 5.53
N ILE A 63 -12.61 -35.24 5.14
CA ILE A 63 -12.31 -34.69 3.82
C ILE A 63 -11.52 -33.40 3.98
N LYS A 64 -10.37 -33.34 3.30
CA LYS A 64 -9.61 -32.12 3.08
C LYS A 64 -9.68 -31.71 1.61
N LYS A 65 -9.62 -30.40 1.36
CA LYS A 65 -9.62 -29.84 0.02
C LYS A 65 -8.45 -28.84 -0.12
N PRO A 66 -7.72 -28.85 -1.25
CA PRO A 66 -6.76 -27.80 -1.55
C PRO A 66 -7.48 -26.49 -1.91
N PHE A 67 -6.94 -25.38 -1.45
CA PHE A 67 -7.34 -24.02 -1.80
C PHE A 67 -6.10 -23.24 -2.22
N ARG A 68 -6.12 -22.67 -3.43
CA ARG A 68 -5.09 -21.76 -3.97
C ARG A 68 -5.50 -20.32 -3.76
N ILE A 69 -4.79 -19.59 -2.92
CA ILE A 69 -5.09 -18.18 -2.62
C ILE A 69 -4.20 -17.29 -3.50
N PRO A 70 -4.77 -16.30 -4.23
CA PRO A 70 -6.14 -15.77 -4.11
C PRO A 70 -7.22 -16.43 -4.98
N ALA A 71 -6.87 -17.28 -5.94
CA ALA A 71 -7.79 -17.81 -6.95
C ALA A 71 -9.07 -18.46 -6.38
N ASP A 72 -8.96 -19.18 -5.25
CA ASP A 72 -10.03 -19.91 -4.59
C ASP A 72 -10.66 -19.15 -3.41
N CYS A 73 -10.44 -17.82 -3.28
CA CYS A 73 -10.92 -17.07 -2.13
C CYS A 73 -12.43 -17.17 -1.90
N ALA A 74 -13.23 -17.09 -2.96
CA ALA A 74 -14.68 -17.26 -2.86
C ALA A 74 -15.08 -18.65 -2.35
N ALA A 75 -14.39 -19.71 -2.80
CA ALA A 75 -14.63 -21.08 -2.36
C ALA A 75 -14.20 -21.28 -0.91
N ALA A 76 -13.05 -20.75 -0.51
CA ALA A 76 -12.53 -20.84 0.85
C ALA A 76 -13.43 -20.11 1.87
N GLN A 77 -13.84 -18.88 1.57
CA GLN A 77 -14.79 -18.12 2.41
C GLN A 77 -16.15 -18.81 2.52
N THR A 78 -16.62 -19.45 1.43
CA THR A 78 -17.88 -20.21 1.47
C THR A 78 -17.76 -21.43 2.37
N ALA A 79 -16.68 -22.21 2.27
CA ALA A 79 -16.44 -23.35 3.16
C ALA A 79 -16.33 -22.93 4.63
N PHE A 80 -15.64 -21.82 4.92
CA PHE A 80 -15.53 -21.28 6.27
C PHE A 80 -16.90 -20.86 6.84
N ARG A 81 -17.73 -20.14 6.06
CA ARG A 81 -19.09 -19.77 6.47
C ARG A 81 -20.00 -20.98 6.72
N GLN A 82 -19.75 -22.09 6.04
CA GLN A 82 -20.45 -23.37 6.23
C GLN A 82 -19.95 -24.18 7.45
N GLY A 83 -18.96 -23.69 8.19
CA GLY A 83 -18.50 -24.34 9.41
C GLY A 83 -17.29 -25.28 9.25
N ALA A 84 -16.58 -25.24 8.13
CA ALA A 84 -15.41 -26.09 7.87
C ALA A 84 -14.35 -26.06 9.00
N GLN A 85 -14.16 -24.88 9.62
CA GLN A 85 -13.23 -24.65 10.73
C GLN A 85 -13.54 -25.46 12.00
N GLN A 86 -14.74 -26.02 12.15
CA GLN A 86 -15.12 -26.83 13.31
C GLN A 86 -14.43 -28.20 13.33
N TRP A 87 -14.06 -28.71 12.15
CA TRP A 87 -13.42 -30.03 11.99
C TRP A 87 -11.90 -29.99 12.14
N CYS A 88 -11.35 -28.83 12.51
CA CYS A 88 -9.93 -28.54 12.43
C CYS A 88 -9.21 -28.71 13.77
N ASN A 89 -7.96 -29.18 13.69
CA ASN A 89 -7.04 -29.08 14.83
C ASN A 89 -6.64 -27.62 15.09
N ARG A 90 -5.82 -27.37 16.13
CA ARG A 90 -5.42 -26.00 16.50
C ARG A 90 -4.65 -25.28 15.38
N VAL A 91 -3.74 -25.98 14.70
CA VAL A 91 -2.91 -25.41 13.62
C VAL A 91 -3.79 -25.08 12.41
N GLU A 92 -4.66 -26.00 12.02
CA GLU A 92 -5.60 -25.81 10.90
C GLU A 92 -6.58 -24.66 11.16
N ARG A 93 -7.02 -24.45 12.40
CA ARG A 93 -7.83 -23.27 12.75
C ARG A 93 -7.07 -21.97 12.54
N THR A 94 -5.78 -21.91 12.91
CA THR A 94 -4.95 -20.73 12.63
C THR A 94 -4.76 -20.51 11.13
N ILE A 95 -4.56 -21.57 10.35
CA ILE A 95 -4.44 -21.46 8.89
C ILE A 95 -5.76 -21.00 8.27
N TRP A 96 -6.90 -21.51 8.73
CA TRP A 96 -8.22 -21.02 8.31
C TRP A 96 -8.38 -19.52 8.58
N SER A 97 -8.05 -19.05 9.78
CA SER A 97 -8.10 -17.62 10.11
C SER A 97 -7.23 -16.80 9.15
N LYS A 98 -6.01 -17.27 8.87
CA LYS A 98 -5.12 -16.63 7.90
C LYS A 98 -5.71 -16.57 6.50
N VAL A 99 -6.26 -17.68 6.00
CA VAL A 99 -6.91 -17.72 4.68
C VAL A 99 -8.09 -16.75 4.61
N GLN A 100 -8.90 -16.66 5.67
CA GLN A 100 -9.99 -15.68 5.72
C GLN A 100 -9.46 -14.25 5.66
N GLN A 101 -8.44 -13.91 6.45
CA GLN A 101 -7.84 -12.58 6.45
C GLN A 101 -7.25 -12.19 5.09
N ASP A 102 -6.50 -13.10 4.45
CA ASP A 102 -5.92 -12.87 3.13
C ASP A 102 -7.02 -12.68 2.07
N CYS A 103 -8.11 -13.48 2.12
CA CYS A 103 -9.22 -13.35 1.18
C CYS A 103 -10.11 -12.14 1.42
N ASP A 104 -10.33 -11.75 2.68
CA ASP A 104 -11.01 -10.50 3.02
C ASP A 104 -10.21 -9.30 2.50
N TYR A 105 -8.87 -9.38 2.55
CA TYR A 105 -8.00 -8.36 2.00
C TYR A 105 -8.02 -8.30 0.46
N VAL A 106 -7.97 -9.45 -0.22
CA VAL A 106 -8.14 -9.54 -1.68
C VAL A 106 -9.47 -8.93 -2.12
N ASN A 107 -10.56 -9.29 -1.45
CA ASN A 107 -11.89 -8.75 -1.75
C ASN A 107 -11.99 -7.26 -1.44
N PHE A 108 -11.26 -6.76 -0.44
CA PHE A 108 -11.21 -5.33 -0.13
C PHE A 108 -10.50 -4.54 -1.25
N LEU A 109 -9.37 -5.04 -1.75
CA LEU A 109 -8.64 -4.40 -2.84
C LEU A 109 -9.42 -4.46 -4.16
N TYR A 110 -9.89 -5.64 -4.56
CA TYR A 110 -10.41 -5.85 -5.91
C TYR A 110 -11.94 -5.95 -5.95
N ARG A 111 -12.62 -5.25 -5.03
CA ARG A 111 -14.09 -5.22 -5.01
C ARG A 111 -14.65 -4.56 -6.26
N PHE A 112 -14.04 -3.45 -6.66
CA PHE A 112 -14.45 -2.66 -7.80
C PHE A 112 -13.51 -2.99 -8.96
N ASN A 113 -14.08 -3.53 -10.03
CA ASN A 113 -13.33 -3.92 -11.21
C ASN A 113 -13.16 -2.70 -12.14
N GLY A 114 -11.93 -2.50 -12.62
CA GLY A 114 -11.60 -1.47 -13.62
C GLY A 114 -10.45 -0.59 -13.15
N PRO A 115 -9.64 -0.06 -14.09
CA PRO A 115 -8.62 0.92 -13.74
C PRO A 115 -9.29 2.20 -13.22
N PRO A 116 -8.76 2.83 -12.17
CA PRO A 116 -9.26 4.13 -11.73
C PRO A 116 -9.09 5.16 -12.84
N THR A 117 -10.01 6.13 -12.87
CA THR A 117 -9.99 7.22 -13.85
C THR A 117 -8.94 8.28 -13.48
N HIS A 118 -8.65 8.42 -12.20
CA HIS A 118 -7.72 9.41 -11.68
C HIS A 118 -6.70 8.77 -10.74
N ASP A 119 -5.43 9.16 -10.87
CA ASP A 119 -4.37 8.71 -9.99
C ASP A 119 -3.58 9.91 -9.46
N PHE A 120 -3.68 10.11 -8.16
CA PHE A 120 -2.90 11.10 -7.42
C PHE A 120 -2.09 10.46 -6.29
N VAL A 121 -2.00 9.13 -6.21
CA VAL A 121 -1.36 8.45 -5.08
C VAL A 121 -0.12 7.67 -5.49
N SER A 122 -0.08 7.07 -6.68
CA SER A 122 1.00 6.15 -7.07
C SER A 122 2.37 6.81 -7.18
N GLY A 123 2.41 8.11 -7.50
CA GLY A 123 3.65 8.88 -7.60
C GLY A 123 4.28 9.28 -6.25
N TYR A 124 3.63 8.97 -5.13
CA TYR A 124 4.10 9.35 -3.80
C TYR A 124 4.91 8.22 -3.14
N ASP A 125 6.06 8.56 -2.56
CA ASP A 125 6.93 7.59 -1.88
C ASP A 125 6.44 7.30 -0.46
N PHE A 126 5.51 6.35 -0.32
CA PHE A 126 4.99 5.93 0.99
C PHE A 126 6.02 5.24 1.88
N MET A 127 7.10 4.69 1.30
CA MET A 127 8.21 4.16 2.09
C MET A 127 9.00 5.27 2.77
N ASN A 128 8.88 6.50 2.29
CA ASN A 128 9.49 7.66 2.89
C ASN A 128 8.52 8.83 3.15
N ALA A 129 7.27 8.49 3.46
CA ALA A 129 6.22 9.46 3.70
C ALA A 129 6.54 10.37 4.88
N LYS A 130 6.11 11.63 4.80
CA LYS A 130 6.10 12.52 5.96
C LYS A 130 4.88 12.16 6.83
N LEU A 131 5.04 12.15 8.15
CA LEU A 131 3.93 11.80 9.04
C LEU A 131 2.77 12.79 8.94
N HIS A 132 3.04 14.07 8.66
CA HIS A 132 2.01 15.08 8.45
C HIS A 132 1.17 14.87 7.19
N ASP A 133 1.67 14.10 6.21
CA ASP A 133 0.89 13.77 5.02
C ASP A 133 -0.16 12.68 5.33
N LEU A 134 0.02 11.92 6.41
CA LEU A 134 -0.90 10.86 6.84
C LEU A 134 -2.04 11.43 7.69
N PRO A 135 -3.24 10.82 7.65
CA PRO A 135 -4.41 11.27 8.39
C PRO A 135 -4.32 10.92 9.89
N ILE A 136 -3.36 11.52 10.58
CA ILE A 136 -3.14 11.39 12.02
C ILE A 136 -3.98 12.45 12.73
N GLN A 137 -4.89 12.03 13.61
CA GLN A 137 -5.74 12.96 14.37
C GLN A 137 -4.93 13.60 15.50
N ALA A 138 -4.27 14.74 15.24
CA ALA A 138 -3.42 15.39 16.23
C ALA A 138 -4.19 15.89 17.46
N ASP A 139 -5.40 16.39 17.26
CA ASP A 139 -6.26 16.91 18.33
C ASP A 139 -6.96 15.80 19.16
N CYS A 140 -6.67 14.53 18.86
CA CYS A 140 -7.16 13.43 19.67
C CYS A 140 -6.27 13.24 20.90
N ASN A 141 -6.71 13.78 22.03
CA ASN A 141 -6.20 13.35 23.33
C ASN A 141 -7.03 12.17 23.85
N PRO A 142 -6.48 10.94 23.90
CA PRO A 142 -7.22 9.80 24.46
C PRO A 142 -7.49 9.95 25.96
N GLU A 143 -6.86 10.91 26.64
CA GLU A 143 -7.01 11.19 28.06
C GLU A 143 -7.95 12.37 28.37
N SER A 144 -8.45 13.11 27.37
CA SER A 144 -9.45 14.15 27.59
C SER A 144 -10.82 13.74 27.07
N ASP A 145 -11.80 13.64 27.96
CA ASP A 145 -13.20 13.36 27.63
C ASP A 145 -13.87 14.44 26.76
N SER A 146 -13.19 15.58 26.53
CA SER A 146 -13.64 16.70 25.72
C SER A 146 -12.98 16.80 24.32
N GLY A 147 -12.16 15.82 23.93
CA GLY A 147 -11.48 15.83 22.64
C GLY A 147 -12.45 15.65 21.47
N ASN A 148 -12.47 16.58 20.52
CA ASN A 148 -13.23 16.51 19.27
C ASN A 148 -12.65 15.47 18.30
N CYS A 149 -12.47 14.22 18.75
CA CYS A 149 -12.05 13.12 17.90
C CYS A 149 -13.12 12.80 16.88
N ARG A 150 -12.77 12.88 15.60
CA ARG A 150 -13.67 12.40 14.55
C ARG A 150 -13.66 10.87 14.61
N PRO A 151 -14.82 10.21 14.73
CA PRO A 151 -14.86 8.76 14.69
C PRO A 151 -14.28 8.27 13.36
N LEU A 152 -13.26 7.41 13.42
CA LEU A 152 -12.71 6.77 12.23
C LEU A 152 -13.71 5.74 11.68
N PRO A 153 -13.74 5.52 10.35
CA PRO A 153 -14.54 4.45 9.79
C PRO A 153 -14.18 3.08 10.42
N PRO A 154 -15.15 2.15 10.54
CA PRO A 154 -14.88 0.85 11.14
C PRO A 154 -13.69 0.11 10.51
N GLY A 155 -12.79 -0.39 11.34
CA GLY A 155 -11.61 -1.15 10.91
C GLY A 155 -10.39 -0.29 10.55
N VAL A 156 -10.56 1.01 10.29
CA VAL A 156 -9.43 1.92 10.04
C VAL A 156 -8.61 2.10 11.32
N PRO A 157 -7.28 1.93 11.28
CA PRO A 157 -6.44 2.06 12.46
C PRO A 157 -6.29 3.52 12.88
N ASP A 158 -6.36 3.75 14.19
CA ASP A 158 -5.97 5.00 14.82
C ASP A 158 -4.46 4.98 15.06
N LEU A 159 -3.71 5.70 14.22
CA LEU A 159 -2.25 5.75 14.31
C LEU A 159 -1.76 6.37 15.63
N THR A 160 -2.54 7.24 16.27
CA THR A 160 -2.15 7.85 17.56
C THR A 160 -1.92 6.80 18.65
N ARG A 161 -2.62 5.66 18.58
CA ARG A 161 -2.55 4.56 19.56
C ARG A 161 -1.31 3.70 19.45
N ILE A 162 -0.56 3.80 18.35
CA ILE A 162 0.68 3.03 18.13
C ILE A 162 1.93 3.91 18.17
N LEU A 163 1.76 5.22 18.35
CA LEU A 163 2.82 6.21 18.46
C LEU A 163 3.07 6.57 19.93
N THR A 164 4.32 6.84 20.27
CA THR A 164 4.68 7.28 21.63
C THR A 164 4.45 8.79 21.73
N ARG A 165 3.50 9.21 22.55
CA ARG A 165 3.26 10.63 22.83
C ARG A 165 4.29 11.16 23.84
N VAL A 166 4.73 12.40 23.64
CA VAL A 166 5.52 13.15 24.65
C VAL A 166 4.67 14.30 25.15
N GLU A 167 4.84 14.65 26.43
CA GLU A 167 4.29 15.88 26.96
C GLU A 167 4.93 17.10 26.27
N PRO A 168 4.17 18.17 26.00
CA PRO A 168 4.71 19.37 25.37
C PRO A 168 5.80 19.98 26.26
N SER A 169 7.06 19.79 25.88
CA SER A 169 8.20 20.41 26.56
C SER A 169 8.50 21.78 25.93
N SER A 170 8.64 22.80 26.78
CA SER A 170 8.98 24.17 26.39
C SER A 170 10.45 24.37 25.93
N GLU A 171 11.27 23.32 25.94
CA GLU A 171 12.69 23.37 25.59
C GLU A 171 13.09 22.28 24.59
N LYS A 172 12.67 22.38 23.32
CA LYS A 172 13.45 21.77 22.24
C LYS A 172 13.56 22.71 21.05
N PRO A 173 14.75 22.85 20.43
CA PRO A 173 14.88 23.57 19.19
C PRO A 173 14.00 22.88 18.14
N ALA A 174 13.33 23.73 17.38
CA ALA A 174 12.45 23.35 16.31
C ALA A 174 13.18 22.48 15.27
N ASP A 175 12.39 21.59 14.65
CA ASP A 175 12.50 21.31 13.23
C ASP A 175 13.66 20.40 12.79
N ASP A 176 13.73 19.19 13.34
CA ASP A 176 14.17 18.08 12.49
C ASP A 176 12.96 17.58 11.68
N LEU A 177 12.63 18.27 10.59
CA LEU A 177 11.60 17.83 9.63
C LEU A 177 11.86 16.40 9.14
N GLN A 178 13.09 15.87 9.24
CA GLN A 178 13.42 14.49 8.93
C GLN A 178 13.06 13.50 10.04
N ALA A 179 12.84 13.97 11.27
CA ALA A 179 12.38 13.12 12.38
C ALA A 179 10.90 12.75 12.21
N CYS A 180 10.06 13.62 11.63
CA CYS A 180 8.65 13.34 11.31
C CYS A 180 8.47 12.61 9.97
N ARG A 181 9.32 11.63 9.67
CA ARG A 181 9.29 10.92 8.38
C ARG A 181 9.50 9.42 8.56
N ILE A 182 8.76 8.65 7.77
CA ILE A 182 9.08 7.24 7.53
C ILE A 182 10.43 7.20 6.79
N LYS A 183 11.33 6.31 7.19
CA LYS A 183 12.62 6.10 6.51
C LYS A 183 12.68 4.66 6.05
N ASN A 184 12.62 4.44 4.74
CA ASN A 184 12.63 3.12 4.11
C ASN A 184 11.61 2.15 4.75
N GLY A 185 10.39 2.65 4.97
CA GLY A 185 9.27 1.92 5.56
C GLY A 185 9.28 1.86 7.08
N LEU A 186 10.26 2.44 7.77
CA LEU A 186 10.33 2.44 9.24
C LEU A 186 10.04 3.82 9.82
N PHE A 187 9.12 3.89 10.78
CA PHE A 187 9.03 5.00 11.70
C PHE A 187 9.23 4.50 13.14
N ARG A 188 10.14 5.14 13.88
CA ARG A 188 10.29 5.00 15.33
C ARG A 188 10.63 6.36 15.93
N GLY A 189 9.77 6.82 16.80
CA GLY A 189 9.94 8.13 17.37
C GLY A 189 8.84 8.48 18.34
N ARG A 190 9.12 9.57 19.03
CA ARG A 190 8.26 10.29 19.93
C ARG A 190 7.54 11.38 19.14
N VAL A 191 6.24 11.54 19.38
CA VAL A 191 5.40 12.50 18.67
C VAL A 191 4.74 13.44 19.68
N ASP A 192 4.98 14.73 19.52
CA ASP A 192 4.26 15.81 20.18
C ASP A 192 3.16 16.31 19.22
N PHE A 193 1.92 16.29 19.70
CA PHE A 193 0.75 16.63 18.91
C PHE A 193 0.35 18.06 19.26
N LYS A 194 0.72 19.01 18.39
CA LYS A 194 0.44 20.43 18.56
C LYS A 194 -0.77 20.84 17.73
N SER A 195 -1.41 21.95 18.10
CA SER A 195 -2.51 22.54 17.31
C SER A 195 -2.08 22.97 15.90
N THR A 196 -0.78 23.19 15.68
CA THR A 196 -0.20 23.59 14.40
C THR A 196 0.35 22.42 13.58
N GLY A 197 0.34 21.19 14.11
CA GLY A 197 0.90 20.02 13.43
C GLY A 197 1.55 19.01 14.36
N LEU A 198 2.48 18.23 13.81
CA LEU A 198 3.21 17.18 14.52
C LEU A 198 4.68 17.59 14.64
N ASP A 199 5.21 17.52 15.86
CA ASP A 199 6.64 17.56 16.11
C ASP A 199 7.13 16.17 16.51
N CYS A 200 8.28 15.75 15.99
CA CYS A 200 8.77 14.41 16.22
C CYS A 200 10.22 14.41 16.66
N GLU A 201 10.56 13.42 17.47
CA GLU A 201 11.91 13.10 17.86
C GLU A 201 12.19 11.65 17.49
N THR A 202 13.29 11.40 16.78
CA THR A 202 13.71 10.04 16.49
C THR A 202 14.14 9.36 17.78
N ASP A 203 13.50 8.25 18.13
CA ASP A 203 13.84 7.43 19.30
C ASP A 203 13.76 5.96 18.88
N PRO A 204 14.90 5.26 18.73
CA PRO A 204 14.92 3.85 18.33
C PRO A 204 14.21 2.92 19.32
N LEU A 205 14.01 3.33 20.56
CA LEU A 205 13.35 2.55 21.61
C LEU A 205 11.86 2.88 21.74
N ALA A 206 11.41 3.99 21.15
CA ALA A 206 10.00 4.36 21.11
C ALA A 206 9.17 3.37 20.27
N THR A 207 7.85 3.40 20.50
CA THR A 207 6.91 2.69 19.63
C THR A 207 6.88 3.34 18.24
N GLY A 208 6.34 2.61 17.28
CA GLY A 208 6.20 3.09 15.92
C GLY A 208 5.60 2.02 15.04
N PHE A 209 5.96 2.03 13.77
CA PHE A 209 5.45 1.05 12.82
C PHE A 209 6.42 0.82 11.65
N ARG A 210 6.20 -0.30 10.96
CA ARG A 210 6.86 -0.62 9.70
C ARG A 210 5.84 -0.79 8.58
N VAL A 211 6.01 -0.08 7.47
CA VAL A 211 5.30 -0.37 6.22
C VAL A 211 5.86 -1.69 5.66
N ILE A 212 5.01 -2.70 5.57
CA ILE A 212 5.38 -4.05 5.09
C ILE A 212 4.88 -4.33 3.67
N ALA A 213 3.85 -3.59 3.22
CA ALA A 213 3.37 -3.62 1.85
C ALA A 213 2.58 -2.34 1.53
N ILE A 214 2.55 -2.01 0.23
CA ILE A 214 1.84 -0.89 -0.37
C ILE A 214 1.12 -1.48 -1.56
N ASP A 215 -0.21 -1.38 -1.57
CA ASP A 215 -1.05 -1.94 -2.61
C ASP A 215 -1.98 -0.84 -3.13
N TYR A 216 -2.30 -0.84 -4.42
CA TYR A 216 -3.10 0.21 -5.06
C TYR A 216 -4.38 -0.40 -5.62
N ALA A 217 -5.53 0.15 -5.23
CA ALA A 217 -6.83 -0.16 -5.84
C ALA A 217 -7.82 0.99 -5.60
N ASP A 218 -8.89 1.07 -6.39
CA ASP A 218 -10.05 1.91 -6.08
C ASP A 218 -10.94 1.14 -5.07
N VAL A 219 -10.72 1.36 -3.77
CA VAL A 219 -11.32 0.49 -2.73
C VAL A 219 -12.75 0.89 -2.37
N ASN A 220 -13.21 2.05 -2.84
CA ASN A 220 -14.57 2.55 -2.63
C ASN A 220 -15.38 2.72 -3.92
N GLY A 221 -14.77 2.54 -5.09
CA GLY A 221 -15.42 2.59 -6.40
C GLY A 221 -15.74 4.00 -6.86
N ASP A 222 -15.00 5.02 -6.40
CA ASP A 222 -15.27 6.42 -6.72
C ASP A 222 -14.48 6.96 -7.93
N GLY A 223 -13.72 6.08 -8.59
CA GLY A 223 -12.94 6.39 -9.77
C GLY A 223 -11.57 7.00 -9.49
N TYR A 224 -11.20 7.19 -8.21
CA TYR A 224 -9.86 7.62 -7.81
C TYR A 224 -9.04 6.42 -7.33
N GLN A 225 -7.77 6.40 -7.71
CA GLN A 225 -6.81 5.43 -7.22
C GLN A 225 -6.58 5.67 -5.72
N ASP A 226 -6.88 4.66 -4.90
CA ASP A 226 -6.47 4.64 -3.50
C ASP A 226 -5.19 3.83 -3.34
N VAL A 227 -4.53 4.05 -2.20
CA VAL A 227 -3.38 3.29 -1.74
C VAL A 227 -3.68 2.70 -0.38
N THR A 228 -3.32 1.44 -0.20
CA THR A 228 -3.49 0.72 1.05
C THR A 228 -2.14 0.38 1.63
N LEU A 229 -1.84 0.93 2.81
CA LEU A 229 -0.62 0.65 3.56
C LEU A 229 -0.87 -0.48 4.55
N ARG A 230 -0.06 -1.54 4.48
CA ARG A 230 -0.01 -2.58 5.51
C ARG A 230 1.09 -2.21 6.50
N LEU A 231 0.71 -1.93 7.74
CA LEU A 231 1.58 -1.41 8.79
C LEU A 231 1.75 -2.44 9.90
N LEU A 232 2.98 -2.78 10.28
CA LEU A 232 3.27 -3.61 11.45
C LEU A 232 3.63 -2.70 12.63
N PRO A 233 2.82 -2.65 13.71
CA PRO A 233 3.18 -1.91 14.92
C PRO A 233 4.47 -2.45 15.55
N LEU A 234 5.30 -1.56 16.08
CA LEU A 234 6.56 -1.86 16.74
C LEU A 234 6.57 -1.30 18.16
N GLY A 235 7.20 -2.01 19.09
CA GLY A 235 7.39 -1.58 20.47
C GLY A 235 6.63 -2.43 21.51
N ARG A 236 6.84 -2.12 22.80
CA ARG A 236 6.20 -2.85 23.91
C ARG A 236 4.68 -2.63 23.88
N GLY A 237 3.91 -3.71 23.99
CA GLY A 237 2.44 -3.64 23.94
C GLY A 237 1.85 -3.47 22.52
N GLY A 238 2.69 -3.43 21.48
CA GLY A 238 2.23 -3.36 20.10
C GLY A 238 1.31 -4.53 19.74
N ARG A 239 0.24 -4.24 18.98
CA ARG A 239 -0.65 -5.28 18.43
C ARG A 239 0.17 -6.26 17.60
N ARG A 240 -0.12 -7.56 17.73
CA ARG A 240 0.65 -8.66 17.11
C ARG A 240 0.37 -8.88 15.62
N GLY A 241 -0.50 -8.09 15.01
CA GLY A 241 -0.90 -8.22 13.61
C GLY A 241 -0.68 -6.91 12.84
N PRO A 242 -0.58 -6.97 11.51
CA PRO A 242 -0.57 -5.78 10.68
C PRO A 242 -1.83 -4.91 10.92
N LEU A 243 -1.79 -3.68 10.43
CA LEU A 243 -2.91 -2.76 10.36
C LEU A 243 -3.04 -2.34 8.91
N ILE A 244 -4.27 -2.10 8.46
CA ILE A 244 -4.54 -1.74 7.07
C ILE A 244 -5.01 -0.30 7.06
N LEU A 245 -4.22 0.59 6.48
CA LEU A 245 -4.53 2.02 6.37
C LEU A 245 -4.80 2.36 4.90
N PRO A 246 -6.07 2.47 4.49
CA PRO A 246 -6.42 2.97 3.18
C PRO A 246 -6.33 4.50 3.15
N LEU A 247 -5.74 5.03 2.09
CA LEU A 247 -5.53 6.44 1.85
C LEU A 247 -5.97 6.79 0.43
N THR A 248 -6.59 7.95 0.30
CA THR A 248 -6.96 8.54 -0.99
C THR A 248 -6.47 9.97 -1.07
N ARG A 249 -6.33 10.46 -2.29
CA ARG A 249 -6.07 11.85 -2.58
C ARG A 249 -6.74 12.21 -3.91
N LYS A 250 -7.44 13.34 -3.95
CA LYS A 250 -8.21 13.78 -5.12
C LYS A 250 -7.56 14.89 -5.94
N GLN A 251 -6.40 15.37 -5.50
CA GLN A 251 -5.63 16.45 -6.14
C GLN A 251 -4.13 16.27 -5.90
N ALA A 252 -3.27 16.66 -6.83
CA ALA A 252 -1.82 16.40 -6.77
C ALA A 252 -1.12 16.93 -5.49
N ASP A 253 -1.58 18.05 -4.94
CA ASP A 253 -0.96 18.71 -3.77
C ASP A 253 -1.83 18.65 -2.50
N GLY A 254 -2.91 17.85 -2.52
CA GLY A 254 -3.79 17.69 -1.35
C GLY A 254 -3.20 16.79 -0.26
N PRO A 255 -3.70 16.87 0.99
CA PRO A 255 -3.36 15.89 2.01
C PRO A 255 -3.96 14.52 1.69
N PHE A 256 -3.36 13.44 2.19
CA PHE A 256 -4.01 12.13 2.15
C PHE A 256 -5.15 12.08 3.16
N THR A 257 -6.25 11.46 2.76
CA THR A 257 -7.43 11.27 3.60
C THR A 257 -7.85 9.81 3.56
N ILE A 258 -8.72 9.40 4.48
CA ILE A 258 -9.33 8.07 4.41
C ILE A 258 -10.40 8.09 3.30
N PRO A 259 -10.44 7.11 2.38
CA PRO A 259 -11.49 7.03 1.37
C PRO A 259 -12.87 7.05 2.02
N GLN A 260 -13.79 7.82 1.45
CA GLN A 260 -15.17 7.89 1.92
C GLN A 260 -15.96 6.67 1.44
N ASN A 261 -17.07 6.34 2.09
CA ASN A 261 -18.00 5.27 1.66
C ASN A 261 -17.35 3.89 1.48
N LEU A 262 -16.35 3.55 2.32
CA LEU A 262 -15.79 2.21 2.33
C LEU A 262 -16.90 1.15 2.47
N PRO A 263 -16.93 0.12 1.63
CA PRO A 263 -18.09 -0.76 1.45
C PRO A 263 -18.22 -1.84 2.56
N GLY A 264 -17.57 -1.61 3.70
CA GLY A 264 -17.50 -2.49 4.86
C GLY A 264 -16.35 -2.08 5.78
N PRO A 265 -16.21 -2.73 6.95
CA PRO A 265 -15.05 -2.54 7.78
C PRO A 265 -13.77 -2.85 7.01
N VAL A 266 -12.73 -2.05 7.18
CA VAL A 266 -11.41 -2.40 6.66
C VAL A 266 -11.00 -3.75 7.28
N PRO A 267 -10.50 -4.72 6.48
CA PRO A 267 -10.12 -6.02 7.01
C PRO A 267 -9.14 -5.90 8.18
N ARG A 268 -9.42 -6.65 9.23
CA ARG A 268 -8.48 -6.81 10.34
C ARG A 268 -7.67 -8.09 10.08
N PRO A 269 -6.33 -8.01 10.05
CA PRO A 269 -5.51 -9.21 9.94
C PRO A 269 -5.41 -9.93 11.30
#